data_AF-A0A800KBQ4-F1
#
_entry.id   AF-A0A800KBQ4-F1
#
_cell.length_a   1.000
_cell.length_b   1.000
_cell.length_c   1.000
_cell.angle_alpha   90.00
_cell.angle_beta   90.00
_cell.angle_gamma   90.00
#
_symmetry.space_group_name_H-M   'P 1'
#
loop_
_entity.id
_entity.type
_entity.pdbx_description
1 polymer ?
#
loop_
_entity_poly.entity_id
_entity_poly.type
_entity_poly.pdbx_seq_one_letter_code
_entity_poly.pdbx_strand_id
1 'polypeptide(L)'
;MSTLQYGTRRTLLLPMLLSAKNRFFPTGSLPIKSMGAGIFCLVLCTVIFNVTLRVVTYFHAQDELGVILSLKIFQMAWILIFAMLIFSCMVSAVSSVYLSQDNEIVFSAPISTPELYFMRYISNTIYTSWMMIVFSLPLFTAYGIVFHTPPLYWLLMVITLVSMACSATCLGLLITVILINIFPARHTKDIILYLSLCFGVLILFLIRLLKPEDMVYFDKYG
;
A
#
# COMPACT_ATOMS: atom_id res chain seq x y z
N MET A 1 33.82 -10.05 5.90
CA MET A 1 33.09 -8.84 6.34
C MET A 1 31.63 -8.82 5.88
N SER A 2 31.30 -9.34 4.69
CA SER A 2 29.91 -9.45 4.18
C SER A 2 29.01 -10.48 4.88
N THR A 3 29.58 -11.56 5.42
CA THR A 3 28.82 -12.63 6.11
C THR A 3 28.30 -12.21 7.49
N LEU A 4 29.01 -11.32 8.19
CA LEU A 4 28.57 -10.74 9.47
C LEU A 4 27.37 -9.79 9.30
N GLN A 5 27.36 -8.95 8.26
CA GLN A 5 26.23 -8.05 7.96
C GLN A 5 24.92 -8.79 7.65
N TYR A 6 24.99 -9.96 6.98
CA TYR A 6 23.80 -10.77 6.68
C TYR A 6 23.16 -11.33 7.95
N GLY A 7 23.98 -11.69 8.94
CA GLY A 7 23.52 -12.13 10.26
C GLY A 7 22.77 -11.02 11.01
N THR A 8 23.28 -9.80 10.98
CA THR A 8 22.65 -8.64 11.64
C THR A 8 21.28 -8.31 11.05
N ARG A 9 21.14 -8.27 9.72
CA ARG A 9 19.85 -7.98 9.05
C ARG A 9 18.77 -9.00 9.39
N ARG A 10 19.13 -10.29 9.41
CA ARG A 10 18.17 -11.35 9.73
C ARG A 10 17.74 -11.30 11.19
N THR A 11 18.66 -11.01 12.11
CA THR A 11 18.38 -10.87 13.54
C THR A 11 17.48 -9.67 13.84
N LEU A 12 17.64 -8.57 13.11
CA LEU A 12 16.82 -7.37 13.29
C LEU A 12 15.37 -7.53 12.73
N LEU A 13 15.16 -8.34 11.70
CA LEU A 13 13.81 -8.67 11.18
C LEU A 13 13.11 -9.78 11.97
N LEU A 14 13.89 -10.60 12.70
CA LEU A 14 13.41 -11.74 13.48
C LEU A 14 12.32 -11.40 14.51
N PRO A 15 12.41 -10.32 15.32
CA PRO A 15 11.35 -9.97 16.27
C PRO A 15 10.03 -9.63 15.57
N MET A 16 10.04 -9.10 14.34
CA MET A 16 8.82 -8.84 13.58
C MET A 16 8.17 -10.12 13.07
N LEU A 17 8.98 -11.04 12.53
CA LEU A 17 8.50 -12.36 12.11
C LEU A 17 7.92 -13.15 13.28
N LEU A 18 8.57 -13.08 14.45
CA LEU A 18 8.07 -13.70 15.67
C LEU A 18 6.80 -13.02 16.20
N SER A 19 6.72 -11.69 16.19
CA SER A 19 5.53 -10.94 16.61
C SER A 19 4.35 -11.17 15.67
N ALA A 20 4.58 -11.20 14.35
CA ALA A 20 3.57 -11.57 13.35
C ALA A 20 3.11 -13.02 13.55
N LYS A 21 4.04 -13.97 13.70
CA LYS A 21 3.72 -15.39 13.96
C LYS A 21 2.90 -15.56 15.23
N ASN A 22 3.28 -14.88 16.32
CA ASN A 22 2.59 -15.00 17.61
C ASN A 22 1.21 -14.31 17.60
N ARG A 23 1.01 -13.31 16.73
CA ARG A 23 -0.29 -12.65 16.51
C ARG A 23 -1.26 -13.50 15.70
N PHE A 24 -0.76 -14.21 14.68
CA PHE A 24 -1.57 -15.11 13.85
C PHE A 24 -1.78 -16.50 14.48
N PHE A 25 -0.78 -17.01 15.21
CA PHE A 25 -0.81 -18.31 15.88
C PHE A 25 -0.42 -18.16 17.37
N PRO A 26 -1.34 -17.68 18.23
CA PRO A 26 -1.12 -17.68 19.66
C PRO A 26 -0.97 -19.13 20.18
N THR A 27 0.15 -19.40 20.85
CA THR A 27 0.43 -20.71 21.44
C THR A 27 -0.53 -20.95 22.62
N GLY A 28 -1.48 -21.88 22.48
CA GLY A 28 -2.28 -22.41 23.59
C GLY A 28 -3.80 -22.17 23.59
N SER A 29 -4.38 -21.45 22.63
CA SER A 29 -5.84 -21.40 22.44
C SER A 29 -6.23 -21.30 20.97
N LEU A 30 -7.38 -21.86 20.60
CA LEU A 30 -7.92 -21.74 19.23
C LEU A 30 -7.97 -20.26 18.84
N PRO A 31 -7.39 -19.84 17.70
CA PRO A 31 -7.22 -18.44 17.36
C PRO A 31 -8.53 -17.85 16.80
N ILE A 32 -9.61 -17.87 17.59
CA ILE A 32 -10.96 -17.41 17.23
C ILE A 32 -10.93 -15.97 16.69
N LYS A 33 -10.06 -15.10 17.24
CA LYS A 33 -9.88 -13.72 16.76
C LYS A 33 -9.21 -13.66 15.36
N SER A 34 -8.22 -14.52 15.10
CA SER A 34 -7.58 -14.61 13.77
C SER A 34 -8.51 -15.24 12.75
N MET A 35 -9.32 -16.22 13.15
CA MET A 35 -10.34 -16.83 12.30
C MET A 35 -11.42 -15.82 11.93
N GLY A 36 -11.90 -15.02 12.89
CA GLY A 36 -12.85 -13.94 12.63
C GLY A 36 -12.32 -12.90 11.64
N ALA A 37 -11.06 -12.47 11.79
CA ALA A 37 -10.41 -11.58 10.85
C ALA A 37 -10.25 -12.19 9.44
N GLY A 38 -9.91 -13.49 9.37
CA GLY A 38 -9.83 -14.24 8.12
C GLY A 38 -11.17 -14.32 7.39
N ILE A 39 -12.24 -14.68 8.12
CA ILE A 39 -13.61 -14.73 7.57
C ILE A 39 -14.06 -13.35 7.09
N PHE A 40 -13.83 -12.31 7.89
CA PHE A 40 -14.14 -10.93 7.49
C PHE A 40 -13.40 -10.52 6.21
N CYS A 41 -12.11 -10.83 6.11
CA CYS A 41 -11.32 -10.58 4.91
C CYS A 41 -11.88 -11.32 3.69
N LEU A 42 -12.24 -12.60 3.83
CA LEU A 42 -12.85 -13.38 2.76
C LEU A 42 -14.17 -12.80 2.30
N VAL A 43 -15.10 -12.51 3.23
CA VAL A 43 -16.39 -11.89 2.92
C VAL A 43 -16.20 -10.58 2.18
N LEU A 44 -15.31 -9.72 2.66
CA LEU A 44 -15.05 -8.42 2.05
C LEU A 44 -14.43 -8.57 0.64
N CYS A 45 -13.50 -9.51 0.45
CA CYS A 45 -12.95 -9.83 -0.87
C CYS A 45 -14.02 -10.33 -1.84
N THR A 46 -14.92 -11.22 -1.39
CA THR A 46 -16.02 -11.72 -2.21
C THR A 46 -16.99 -10.61 -2.60
N VAL A 47 -17.32 -9.71 -1.67
CA VAL A 47 -18.19 -8.56 -1.95
C VAL A 47 -17.54 -7.62 -2.97
N ILE A 48 -16.27 -7.24 -2.77
CA ILE A 48 -15.54 -6.39 -3.72
C ILE A 48 -15.52 -7.03 -5.10
N PHE A 49 -15.16 -8.32 -5.18
CA PHE A 49 -15.11 -9.05 -6.44
C PHE A 49 -16.46 -9.03 -7.18
N ASN A 50 -17.56 -9.34 -6.50
CA ASN A 50 -18.89 -9.34 -7.10
C ASN A 50 -19.33 -7.94 -7.56
N VAL A 51 -19.07 -6.91 -6.75
CA VAL A 51 -19.39 -5.53 -7.12
C VAL A 51 -18.59 -5.11 -8.35
N THR A 52 -17.27 -5.33 -8.35
CA THR A 52 -16.41 -4.98 -9.48
C THR A 52 -16.81 -5.74 -10.74
N LEU A 53 -17.06 -7.05 -10.65
CA LEU A 53 -17.55 -7.83 -11.79
C LEU A 53 -18.83 -7.24 -12.35
N ARG A 54 -19.85 -6.99 -11.51
CA ARG A 54 -21.15 -6.48 -11.96
C ARG A 54 -21.01 -5.13 -12.65
N VAL A 55 -20.21 -4.22 -12.08
CA VAL A 55 -19.95 -2.90 -12.65
C VAL A 55 -19.27 -3.02 -14.01
N VAL A 56 -18.18 -3.79 -14.09
CA VAL A 56 -17.40 -3.91 -15.32
C VAL A 56 -18.19 -4.64 -16.42
N THR A 57 -18.94 -5.69 -16.08
CA THR A 57 -19.80 -6.39 -17.06
C THR A 57 -20.91 -5.50 -17.59
N TYR A 58 -21.48 -4.63 -16.75
CA TYR A 58 -22.52 -3.69 -17.17
C TYR A 58 -21.97 -2.69 -18.19
N PHE A 59 -20.78 -2.14 -17.93
CA PHE A 59 -20.12 -1.24 -18.89
C PHE A 59 -19.63 -1.94 -20.14
N HIS A 60 -19.16 -3.19 -20.05
CA HIS A 60 -18.65 -3.92 -21.21
C HIS A 60 -19.77 -4.38 -22.16
N ALA A 61 -20.96 -4.68 -21.63
CA ALA A 61 -22.08 -5.18 -22.43
C ALA A 61 -22.80 -4.11 -23.27
N GLN A 62 -22.61 -2.82 -22.98
CA GLN A 62 -23.52 -1.79 -23.48
C GLN A 62 -23.07 -1.08 -24.77
N ASP A 63 -21.77 -0.94 -25.11
CA ASP A 63 -21.32 -0.22 -26.34
C ASP A 63 -19.80 -0.42 -26.60
N GLU A 64 -19.30 -0.15 -27.82
CA GLU A 64 -17.85 -0.12 -28.13
C GLU A 64 -17.07 0.88 -27.25
N LEU A 65 -17.73 1.96 -26.80
CA LEU A 65 -17.20 2.95 -25.85
C LEU A 65 -17.00 2.38 -24.43
N GLY A 66 -17.70 1.30 -24.08
CA GLY A 66 -17.63 0.66 -22.76
C GLY A 66 -16.27 0.05 -22.45
N VAL A 67 -15.53 -0.39 -23.47
CA VAL A 67 -14.17 -0.93 -23.34
C VAL A 67 -13.18 0.17 -22.91
N ILE A 68 -13.23 1.33 -23.57
CA ILE A 68 -12.36 2.48 -23.27
C ILE A 68 -12.63 2.98 -21.85
N LEU A 69 -13.91 3.10 -21.48
CA LEU A 69 -14.30 3.53 -20.14
C LEU A 69 -13.82 2.55 -19.07
N SER A 70 -13.98 1.24 -19.30
CA SER A 70 -13.52 0.20 -18.38
C SER A 70 -12.01 0.24 -18.17
N LEU A 71 -11.21 0.42 -19.23
CA LEU A 71 -9.76 0.59 -19.14
C LEU A 71 -9.37 1.88 -18.41
N LYS A 72 -10.11 2.97 -18.59
CA LYS A 72 -9.88 4.21 -17.85
C LYS A 72 -10.16 4.03 -16.36
N ILE A 73 -11.26 3.36 -15.98
CA ILE A 73 -11.56 3.03 -14.57
C ILE A 73 -10.45 2.14 -13.98
N PHE A 74 -9.94 1.17 -14.74
CA PHE A 74 -8.81 0.34 -14.34
C PHE A 74 -7.56 1.19 -14.06
N GLN A 75 -7.20 2.12 -14.94
CA GLN A 75 -6.10 3.06 -14.74
C GLN A 75 -6.31 3.92 -13.48
N MET A 76 -7.52 4.45 -13.29
CA MET A 76 -7.85 5.25 -12.12
C MET A 76 -7.69 4.43 -10.83
N ALA A 77 -8.13 3.17 -10.83
CA ALA A 77 -7.96 2.28 -9.67
C ALA A 77 -6.49 2.08 -9.30
N TRP A 78 -5.60 1.85 -10.28
CA TRP A 78 -4.15 1.79 -10.03
C TRP A 78 -3.61 3.06 -9.39
N ILE A 79 -3.98 4.23 -9.93
CA ILE A 79 -3.53 5.53 -9.41
C ILE A 79 -4.03 5.76 -7.97
N LEU A 80 -5.31 5.49 -7.72
CA LEU A 80 -5.94 5.64 -6.41
C LEU A 80 -5.25 4.75 -5.36
N ILE A 81 -5.03 3.48 -5.70
CA ILE A 81 -4.34 2.53 -4.82
C ILE A 81 -2.91 2.99 -4.53
N PHE A 82 -2.20 3.52 -5.55
CA PHE A 82 -0.83 4.01 -5.40
C PHE A 82 -0.76 5.20 -4.45
N ALA A 83 -1.60 6.20 -4.70
CA ALA A 83 -1.66 7.42 -3.92
C ALA A 83 -2.05 7.13 -2.47
N MET A 84 -3.04 6.25 -2.25
CA MET A 84 -3.44 5.82 -0.92
C MET A 84 -2.32 5.08 -0.19
N LEU A 85 -1.54 4.25 -0.89
CA LEU A 85 -0.42 3.55 -0.27
C LEU A 85 0.72 4.50 0.11
N ILE A 86 1.06 5.47 -0.76
CA ILE A 86 2.04 6.51 -0.43
C ILE A 86 1.60 7.24 0.84
N PHE A 87 0.34 7.68 0.88
CA PHE A 87 -0.18 8.41 2.02
C PHE A 87 -0.15 7.57 3.30
N SER A 88 -0.65 6.33 3.25
CA SER A 88 -0.62 5.40 4.38
C SER A 88 0.80 5.15 4.89
N CYS A 89 1.76 4.97 3.96
CA CYS A 89 3.17 4.84 4.27
C CYS A 89 3.72 6.08 4.98
N MET A 90 3.36 7.28 4.54
CA MET A 90 3.77 8.54 5.18
C MET A 90 3.26 8.64 6.62
N VAL A 91 1.96 8.39 6.84
CA VAL A 91 1.37 8.43 8.20
C VAL A 91 2.08 7.44 9.13
N SER A 92 2.30 6.22 8.66
CA SER A 92 2.98 5.16 9.42
C SER A 92 4.47 5.48 9.65
N ALA A 93 5.15 6.04 8.65
CA ALA A 93 6.54 6.47 8.74
C ALA A 93 6.73 7.57 9.78
N VAL A 94 5.85 8.56 9.83
CA VAL A 94 5.90 9.61 10.86
C VAL A 94 5.81 9.02 12.26
N SER A 95 4.84 8.12 12.49
CA SER A 95 4.65 7.49 13.79
C SER A 95 5.82 6.59 14.20
N SER A 96 6.36 5.81 13.25
CA SER A 96 7.42 4.84 13.51
C SER A 96 8.84 5.42 13.53
N VAL A 97 9.09 6.49 12.77
CA VAL A 97 10.41 7.11 12.66
C VAL A 97 10.62 8.18 13.73
N TYR A 98 9.57 8.93 14.07
CA TYR A 98 9.68 10.10 14.95
C TYR A 98 9.06 9.89 16.33
N LEU A 99 7.86 9.28 16.42
CA LEU A 99 7.14 9.12 17.70
C LEU A 99 7.47 7.83 18.45
N SER A 100 8.26 6.91 17.87
CA SER A 100 8.57 5.66 18.56
C SER A 100 9.45 5.92 19.78
N GLN A 101 8.98 5.57 20.97
CA GLN A 101 9.74 5.62 22.22
C GLN A 101 11.04 4.79 22.14
N ASP A 102 11.09 3.83 21.24
CA ASP A 102 12.25 2.96 20.99
C ASP A 102 13.42 3.67 20.27
N ASN A 103 13.22 4.90 19.76
CA ASN A 103 14.24 5.58 18.96
C ASN A 103 15.52 5.88 19.76
N GLU A 104 15.39 6.15 21.06
CA GLU A 104 16.52 6.39 21.98
C GLU A 104 17.34 5.11 22.22
N ILE A 105 16.67 3.95 22.30
CA ILE A 105 17.29 2.64 22.49
C ILE A 105 18.04 2.21 21.22
N VAL A 106 17.43 2.44 20.05
CA VAL A 106 18.04 2.09 18.75
C VAL A 106 19.23 2.99 18.43
N PHE A 107 19.20 4.29 18.81
CA PHE A 107 20.35 5.19 18.64
C PHE A 107 21.53 4.85 19.55
N SER A 108 21.27 4.19 20.68
CA SER A 108 22.29 3.78 21.66
C SER A 108 22.91 2.41 21.31
N ALA A 109 22.30 1.66 20.38
CA ALA A 109 22.82 0.38 19.91
C ALA A 109 23.88 0.59 18.81
N PRO A 110 24.91 -0.28 18.71
CA PRO A 110 25.95 -0.20 17.66
C PRO A 110 25.41 -0.71 16.31
N ILE A 111 24.34 -0.10 15.81
CA ILE A 111 23.69 -0.44 14.54
C ILE A 111 24.05 0.63 13.51
N SER A 112 24.43 0.21 12.31
CA SER A 112 24.74 1.15 11.24
C SER A 112 23.46 1.83 10.72
N THR A 113 23.54 3.13 10.38
CA THR A 113 22.41 3.90 9.83
C THR A 113 21.73 3.26 8.60
N PRO A 114 22.44 2.64 7.63
CA PRO A 114 21.76 1.97 6.50
C PRO A 114 21.00 0.71 6.92
N GLU A 115 21.45 -0.02 7.95
CA GLU A 115 20.74 -1.20 8.44
C GLU A 115 19.45 -0.82 9.16
N LEU A 116 19.48 0.26 9.95
CA LEU A 116 18.29 0.82 10.60
C LEU A 116 17.25 1.27 9.56
N TYR A 117 17.69 2.00 8.54
CA TYR A 117 16.81 2.42 7.44
C TYR A 117 16.21 1.21 6.71
N PHE A 118 17.02 0.20 6.39
CA PHE A 118 16.55 -1.01 5.71
C PHE A 118 15.54 -1.80 6.54
N MET A 119 15.76 -1.91 7.86
CA MET A 119 14.80 -2.53 8.78
C MET A 119 13.47 -1.78 8.72
N ARG A 120 13.47 -0.47 8.99
CA ARG A 120 12.24 0.34 9.01
C ARG A 120 11.54 0.34 7.66
N TYR A 121 12.29 0.36 6.55
CA TYR A 121 11.74 0.22 5.20
C TYR A 121 10.96 -1.09 5.07
N ILE A 122 11.58 -2.24 5.30
CA ILE A 122 10.91 -3.55 5.18
C ILE A 122 9.72 -3.66 6.12
N SER A 123 9.90 -3.25 7.38
CA SER A 123 8.85 -3.24 8.40
C SER A 123 7.62 -2.48 7.93
N ASN A 124 7.83 -1.27 7.44
CA ASN A 124 6.76 -0.37 7.02
C ASN A 124 6.14 -0.86 5.71
N THR A 125 6.93 -1.36 4.77
CA THR A 125 6.42 -1.94 3.52
C THR A 125 5.50 -3.12 3.81
N ILE A 126 5.93 -4.09 4.64
CA ILE A 126 5.10 -5.25 4.97
C ILE A 126 3.83 -4.79 5.69
N TYR A 127 3.94 -3.91 6.68
CA TYR A 127 2.80 -3.49 7.52
C TYR A 127 1.74 -2.66 6.78
N THR A 128 2.16 -1.82 5.82
CA THR A 128 1.24 -0.95 5.08
C THR A 128 0.68 -1.59 3.82
N SER A 129 1.47 -2.45 3.14
CA SER A 129 1.07 -2.99 1.83
C SER A 129 0.26 -4.28 1.89
N TRP A 130 0.42 -5.12 2.92
CA TRP A 130 -0.21 -6.44 2.95
C TRP A 130 -1.73 -6.38 2.74
N MET A 131 -2.41 -5.45 3.40
CA MET A 131 -3.85 -5.28 3.32
C MET A 131 -4.27 -4.77 1.94
N MET A 132 -3.50 -3.83 1.38
CA MET A 132 -3.73 -3.29 0.04
C MET A 132 -3.57 -4.36 -1.05
N ILE A 133 -2.53 -5.20 -0.96
CA ILE A 133 -2.31 -6.30 -1.92
C ILE A 133 -3.48 -7.29 -1.87
N VAL A 134 -3.90 -7.70 -0.67
CA VAL A 134 -5.01 -8.66 -0.51
C VAL A 134 -6.32 -8.12 -1.08
N PHE A 135 -6.65 -6.84 -0.84
CA PHE A 135 -7.92 -6.26 -1.32
C PHE A 135 -7.89 -5.77 -2.78
N SER A 136 -6.71 -5.52 -3.34
CA SER A 136 -6.58 -5.17 -4.77
C SER A 136 -6.66 -6.39 -5.68
N LEU A 137 -6.27 -7.59 -5.20
CA LEU A 137 -6.41 -8.84 -5.95
C LEU A 137 -7.82 -9.08 -6.48
N PRO A 138 -8.91 -9.11 -5.68
CA PRO A 138 -10.26 -9.35 -6.20
C PRO A 138 -10.69 -8.28 -7.21
N LEU A 139 -10.27 -7.02 -7.01
CA LEU A 139 -10.56 -5.93 -7.93
C LEU A 139 -9.94 -6.19 -9.31
N PHE A 140 -8.65 -6.52 -9.38
CA PHE A 140 -7.97 -6.78 -10.65
C PHE A 140 -8.32 -8.14 -11.27
N THR A 141 -8.63 -9.14 -10.44
CA THR A 141 -9.15 -10.44 -10.87
C THR A 141 -10.45 -10.28 -11.68
N ALA A 142 -11.35 -9.42 -11.22
CA ALA A 142 -12.60 -9.13 -11.94
C ALA A 142 -12.34 -8.58 -13.35
N TYR A 143 -11.36 -7.67 -13.49
CA TYR A 143 -10.95 -7.15 -14.80
C TYR A 143 -10.33 -8.23 -15.69
N GLY A 144 -9.46 -9.09 -15.16
CA GLY A 144 -8.86 -10.17 -15.93
C GLY A 144 -9.88 -11.16 -16.52
N ILE A 145 -10.98 -11.43 -15.79
CA ILE A 145 -12.07 -12.30 -16.24
C ILE A 145 -12.88 -11.65 -17.36
N VAL A 146 -13.29 -10.39 -17.20
CA VAL A 146 -14.12 -9.69 -18.21
C VAL A 146 -13.36 -9.56 -19.54
N PHE A 147 -12.09 -9.17 -19.48
CA PHE A 147 -11.28 -8.94 -20.67
C PHE A 147 -10.65 -10.22 -21.25
N HIS A 148 -11.03 -11.42 -20.77
CA HIS A 148 -10.55 -12.72 -21.24
C HIS A 148 -9.02 -12.78 -21.38
N THR A 149 -8.31 -12.32 -20.35
CA THR A 149 -6.87 -12.04 -20.45
C THR A 149 -6.03 -13.32 -20.36
N PRO A 150 -4.89 -13.44 -21.10
CA PRO A 150 -4.03 -14.62 -21.04
C PRO A 150 -3.47 -14.91 -19.64
N PRO A 151 -3.05 -16.17 -19.37
CA PRO A 151 -2.51 -16.58 -18.07
C PRO A 151 -1.33 -15.74 -17.56
N LEU A 152 -0.56 -15.15 -18.48
CA LEU A 152 0.57 -14.29 -18.20
C LEU A 152 0.17 -13.01 -17.42
N TYR A 153 -1.08 -12.57 -17.54
CA TYR A 153 -1.62 -11.43 -16.78
C TYR A 153 -1.59 -11.66 -15.27
N TRP A 154 -1.92 -12.87 -14.81
CA TRP A 154 -1.96 -13.17 -13.38
C TRP A 154 -0.58 -13.03 -12.72
N LEU A 155 0.47 -13.49 -13.42
CA LEU A 155 1.84 -13.37 -12.95
C LEU A 155 2.31 -11.92 -12.99
N LEU A 156 2.05 -11.19 -14.09
CA LEU A 156 2.39 -9.78 -14.18
C LEU A 156 1.68 -8.94 -13.13
N MET A 157 0.40 -9.20 -12.86
CA MET A 157 -0.41 -8.48 -11.85
C MET A 157 0.22 -8.60 -10.45
N VAL A 158 0.66 -9.79 -10.05
CA VAL A 158 1.31 -9.96 -8.74
C VAL A 158 2.63 -9.20 -8.70
N ILE A 159 3.44 -9.28 -9.75
CA ILE A 159 4.72 -8.57 -9.84
C ILE A 159 4.50 -7.05 -9.80
N THR A 160 3.52 -6.52 -10.53
CA THR A 160 3.23 -5.09 -10.58
C THR A 160 2.71 -4.59 -9.25
N LEU A 161 1.83 -5.33 -8.56
CA LEU A 161 1.37 -5.00 -7.21
C LEU A 161 2.52 -4.92 -6.21
N VAL A 162 3.44 -5.89 -6.22
CA VAL A 162 4.60 -5.90 -5.34
C VAL A 162 5.55 -4.75 -5.67
N SER A 163 5.84 -4.53 -6.96
CA SER A 163 6.70 -3.43 -7.40
C SER A 163 6.12 -2.06 -7.03
N MET A 164 4.81 -1.91 -7.20
CA MET A 164 4.05 -0.71 -6.82
C MET A 164 4.08 -0.48 -5.30
N ALA A 165 3.95 -1.55 -4.50
CA ALA A 165 4.04 -1.45 -3.06
C ALA A 165 5.45 -1.01 -2.60
N CYS A 166 6.49 -1.58 -3.19
CA CYS A 166 7.88 -1.19 -2.93
C CYS A 166 8.13 0.26 -3.34
N SER A 167 7.69 0.70 -4.53
CA SER A 167 7.92 2.07 -4.99
C SER A 167 7.14 3.10 -4.15
N ALA A 168 5.87 2.83 -3.83
CA ALA A 168 5.06 3.69 -2.99
C ALA A 168 5.64 3.83 -1.57
N THR A 169 6.16 2.74 -1.00
CA THR A 169 6.74 2.76 0.34
C THR A 169 8.08 3.51 0.37
N CYS A 170 8.90 3.34 -0.67
CA CYS A 170 10.13 4.11 -0.87
C CYS A 170 9.83 5.61 -0.97
N LEU A 171 8.88 6.00 -1.83
CA LEU A 171 8.48 7.40 -1.99
C LEU A 171 7.88 7.98 -0.70
N GLY A 172 6.98 7.26 -0.03
CA GLY A 172 6.36 7.71 1.21
C GLY A 172 7.39 7.95 2.33
N LEU A 173 8.36 7.05 2.48
CA LEU A 173 9.46 7.22 3.44
C LEU A 173 10.38 8.38 3.06
N LEU A 174 10.76 8.51 1.79
CA LEU A 174 11.60 9.60 1.30
C LEU A 174 10.92 10.96 1.54
N ILE A 175 9.65 11.09 1.19
CA ILE A 175 8.88 12.33 1.42
C ILE A 175 8.81 12.63 2.92
N THR A 176 8.58 11.62 3.76
CA THR A 176 8.52 11.79 5.22
C THR A 176 9.84 12.27 5.79
N VAL A 177 10.97 11.70 5.35
CA VAL A 177 12.31 12.12 5.79
C VAL A 177 12.60 13.56 5.36
N ILE A 178 12.29 13.93 4.11
CA ILE A 178 12.45 15.30 3.61
C ILE A 178 11.59 16.27 4.42
N LEU A 179 10.32 15.92 4.66
CA LEU A 179 9.38 16.75 5.41
C LEU A 179 9.90 17.05 6.82
N ILE A 180 10.40 16.04 7.51
CA ILE A 180 10.95 16.19 8.88
C ILE A 180 12.26 16.98 8.88
N ASN A 181 13.11 16.81 7.86
CA ASN A 181 14.38 17.55 7.77
C ASN A 181 14.15 19.05 7.55
N ILE A 182 13.21 19.41 6.66
CA ILE A 182 12.85 20.81 6.40
C ILE A 182 12.17 21.44 7.62
N PHE A 183 11.32 20.66 8.31
CA PHE A 183 10.56 21.11 9.47
C PHE A 183 10.90 20.25 10.69
N PRO A 184 11.99 20.54 11.42
CA PRO A 184 12.33 19.88 12.68
C PRO A 184 11.31 20.27 13.75
N ALA A 185 10.13 19.66 13.67
CA ALA A 185 8.97 19.98 14.47
C ALA A 185 9.23 19.58 15.92
N ARG A 186 9.46 20.55 16.81
CA ARG A 186 9.59 20.30 18.25
C ARG A 186 8.25 19.96 18.92
N HIS A 187 7.14 20.07 18.20
CA HIS A 187 5.79 19.80 18.70
C HIS A 187 5.02 18.82 17.79
N THR A 188 4.43 17.79 18.40
CA THR A 188 3.60 16.77 17.72
C THR A 188 2.42 17.36 16.93
N LYS A 189 1.92 18.53 17.36
CA LYS A 189 0.81 19.24 16.70
C LYS A 189 1.19 19.72 15.30
N ASP A 190 2.43 20.18 15.11
CA ASP A 190 2.90 20.71 13.84
C ASP A 190 3.05 19.59 12.82
N ILE A 191 3.50 18.41 13.26
CA ILE A 191 3.63 17.21 12.42
C ILE A 191 2.28 16.80 11.82
N ILE A 192 1.20 16.80 12.62
CA ILE A 192 -0.15 16.46 12.16
C ILE A 192 -0.63 17.47 11.12
N LEU A 193 -0.37 18.77 11.34
CA LEU A 193 -0.74 19.83 10.41
C LEU A 193 -0.02 19.65 9.05
N TYR A 194 1.29 19.43 9.07
CA TYR A 194 2.06 19.22 7.84
C TYR A 194 1.66 17.95 7.09
N LEU A 195 1.35 16.87 7.83
CA LEU A 195 0.84 15.63 7.23
C LEU A 195 -0.52 15.85 6.56
N SER A 196 -1.42 16.61 7.19
CA SER A 196 -2.70 17.00 6.60
C SER A 196 -2.53 17.90 5.36
N LEU A 197 -1.57 18.82 5.38
CA LEU A 197 -1.24 19.65 4.22
C LEU A 197 -0.74 18.80 3.06
N CYS A 198 0.19 17.87 3.34
CA CYS A 198 0.71 16.96 2.33
C CYS A 198 -0.39 16.07 1.74
N PHE A 199 -1.32 15.59 2.58
CA PHE A 199 -2.49 14.87 2.11
C PHE A 199 -3.34 15.70 1.16
N GLY A 200 -3.58 16.98 1.48
CA GLY A 200 -4.29 17.91 0.60
C GLY A 200 -3.61 18.05 -0.76
N VAL A 201 -2.28 18.23 -0.79
CA VAL A 201 -1.50 18.27 -2.03
C VAL A 201 -1.61 16.97 -2.82
N LEU A 202 -1.54 15.82 -2.14
CA LEU A 202 -1.67 14.50 -2.75
C LEU A 202 -3.06 14.30 -3.36
N ILE A 203 -4.13 14.76 -2.70
CA ILE A 203 -5.49 14.78 -3.26
C ILE A 203 -5.57 15.65 -4.51
N LEU A 204 -5.01 16.86 -4.48
CA LEU A 204 -4.99 17.74 -5.66
C LEU A 204 -4.25 17.10 -6.83
N PHE A 205 -3.11 16.46 -6.56
CA PHE A 205 -2.38 15.66 -7.55
C PHE A 205 -3.22 14.52 -8.09
N LEU A 206 -3.92 13.80 -7.22
CA LEU A 206 -4.78 12.67 -7.58
C LEU A 206 -5.92 13.11 -8.48
N ILE A 207 -6.63 14.20 -8.15
CA ILE A 207 -7.69 14.76 -9.00
C ILE A 207 -7.13 15.13 -10.38
N ARG A 208 -5.98 15.82 -10.40
CA ARG A 208 -5.32 16.24 -11.65
C ARG A 208 -4.82 15.07 -12.48
N LEU A 209 -4.38 13.98 -11.85
CA LEU A 209 -3.86 12.78 -12.51
C LEU A 209 -5.00 11.90 -13.02
N LEU A 210 -6.11 11.81 -12.28
CA LEU A 210 -7.31 11.10 -12.72
C LEU A 210 -7.95 11.80 -13.92
N LYS A 211 -7.87 13.14 -14.02
CA LYS A 211 -8.62 13.95 -15.00
C LYS A 211 -10.06 13.42 -15.14
N PRO A 212 -10.86 13.41 -14.06
CA PRO A 212 -12.22 12.90 -14.12
C PRO A 212 -13.07 13.69 -15.13
N GLU A 213 -12.71 14.93 -15.43
CA GLU A 213 -13.32 15.80 -16.43
C GLU A 213 -13.28 15.23 -17.87
N ASP A 214 -12.24 14.46 -18.22
CA ASP A 214 -12.15 13.80 -19.53
C ASP A 214 -13.12 12.60 -19.64
N MET A 215 -13.70 12.12 -18.53
CA MET A 215 -14.76 11.10 -18.58
C MET A 215 -16.12 11.67 -18.96
N VAL A 216 -16.34 12.98 -18.89
CA VAL A 216 -17.66 13.59 -19.19
C VAL A 216 -17.72 14.06 -20.65
N TYR A 217 -16.58 14.41 -21.24
CA TYR A 217 -16.48 14.83 -22.64
C TYR A 217 -16.14 13.64 -23.55
N PHE A 218 -17.14 12.80 -23.79
CA PHE A 218 -17.04 11.65 -24.69
C PHE A 218 -16.84 12.03 -26.17
N ASP A 219 -17.03 13.30 -26.56
CA ASP A 219 -16.93 13.80 -27.94
C ASP A 219 -15.48 13.96 -28.47
N LYS A 220 -14.45 13.79 -27.64
CA LYS A 220 -13.05 13.97 -28.07
C LYS A 220 -12.35 12.71 -28.58
N TYR A 221 -13.06 11.58 -28.63
CA TYR A 221 -12.51 10.28 -29.04
C TYR A 221 -12.93 9.86 -30.46
N GLY A 222 -13.46 10.79 -31.26
CA GLY A 222 -13.71 10.63 -32.71
C GLY A 222 -12.46 10.92 -33.54
#